data_AF-A0A1Y4V357-F1
#
_entry.id   AF-A0A1Y4V357-F1
#
_cell.length_a   1.000
_cell.length_b   1.000
_cell.length_c   1.000
_cell.angle_alpha   90.00
_cell.angle_beta   90.00
_cell.angle_gamma   90.00
#
_symmetry.space_group_name_H-M   'P 1'
#
loop_
_entity.id
_entity.type
_entity.pdbx_description
1 polymer ?
#
loop_
_entity_poly.entity_id
_entity_poly.type
_entity_poly.pdbx_seq_one_letter_code
_entity_poly.pdbx_strand_id
1 'polypeptide(L)'
;MSEKKETVWASLREICDETRTVADETGRKVKKTACFSTMKALLEGAFHLVEYFEKLHREGEVFRSDSADMFRFSLATGEMQKREPAKKEKEMGRTEDETAAVDVLLAAGPVEINEFLAPELVECIKEGTTAEELPFTVETDRYFMAVFLFEYFFHTGSPFEGKKMVNRCFLSPLEKEVFRAEQGQFCMDLGENENTPVKGIQDKLIHYWEEYPDILKKMFQRAFMDGGTLCELRPTEVDWKQTLVRLMMDYQVCGCGFQGFSNRLRPKENGTLLCPVCGKTYYVLSDGMNRILLAEGVKLYACQTGRDAFDKDTVTAVVAENRQKKGLYGIKNVSRGVWRGLFPDGSTREIKEGQGIPIWNGMQVRFETGEEWSLRLMQKAAPEEERQDIESR
;
A
#
# COMPACT_ATOMS: atom_id res chain seq x y z
N MET A 1 -15.46 14.67 -29.95
CA MET A 1 -14.46 15.46 -29.21
C MET A 1 -14.43 14.91 -27.80
N SER A 2 -13.39 14.16 -27.45
CA SER A 2 -13.23 13.62 -26.10
C SER A 2 -12.96 14.80 -25.16
N GLU A 3 -13.89 15.10 -24.25
CA GLU A 3 -13.59 15.99 -23.14
C GLU A 3 -12.36 15.43 -22.43
N LYS A 4 -11.22 16.14 -22.53
CA LYS A 4 -10.07 15.86 -21.67
C LYS A 4 -10.55 16.09 -20.25
N LYS A 5 -10.94 15.03 -19.54
CA LYS A 5 -11.14 15.09 -18.09
C LYS A 5 -9.87 15.69 -17.51
N GLU A 6 -10.00 16.87 -16.95
CA GLU A 6 -8.90 17.59 -16.32
C GLU A 6 -8.28 16.68 -15.25
N THR A 7 -6.98 16.42 -15.35
CA THR A 7 -6.27 15.61 -14.36
C THR A 7 -6.26 16.38 -13.05
N VAL A 8 -6.93 15.83 -12.04
CA VAL A 8 -6.99 16.44 -10.71
C VAL A 8 -5.77 16.04 -9.91
N TRP A 9 -4.92 17.01 -9.61
CA TRP A 9 -3.74 16.85 -8.75
C TRP A 9 -4.03 17.31 -7.33
N ALA A 10 -3.70 16.48 -6.33
CA ALA A 10 -3.88 16.80 -4.91
C ALA A 10 -2.56 16.63 -4.13
N SER A 11 -2.30 17.48 -3.13
CA SER A 11 -1.24 17.24 -2.14
C SER A 11 -1.70 16.27 -1.06
N LEU A 12 -0.77 15.80 -0.21
CA LEU A 12 -1.10 14.96 0.94
C LEU A 12 -2.14 15.60 1.85
N ARG A 13 -2.01 16.91 2.15
CA ARG A 13 -2.98 17.65 2.96
C ARG A 13 -4.39 17.62 2.35
N GLU A 14 -4.50 17.86 1.04
CA GLU A 14 -5.79 17.83 0.34
C GLU A 14 -6.40 16.41 0.35
N ILE A 15 -5.58 15.37 0.28
CA ILE A 15 -6.01 13.96 0.39
C ILE A 15 -6.52 13.67 1.81
N CYS A 16 -5.79 14.08 2.84
CA CYS A 16 -6.18 13.86 4.24
C CYS A 16 -7.47 14.59 4.60
N ASP A 17 -7.61 15.84 4.16
CA ASP A 17 -8.81 16.66 4.33
C ASP A 17 -9.99 16.20 3.43
N GLU A 18 -9.72 15.31 2.46
CA GLU A 18 -10.64 14.88 1.40
C GLU A 18 -11.28 16.03 0.62
N THR A 19 -10.66 17.21 0.69
CA THR A 19 -11.16 18.43 0.11
C THR A 19 -10.02 19.26 -0.47
N ARG A 20 -10.30 19.90 -1.60
CA ARG A 20 -9.40 20.85 -2.27
C ARG A 20 -10.13 22.13 -2.58
N THR A 21 -9.40 23.24 -2.63
CA THR A 21 -9.96 24.55 -2.96
C THR A 21 -9.61 24.91 -4.39
N VAL A 22 -10.62 25.13 -5.25
CA VAL A 22 -10.44 25.46 -6.66
C VAL A 22 -11.16 26.77 -6.97
N ALA A 23 -10.57 27.62 -7.80
CA ALA A 23 -11.26 28.81 -8.30
C ALA A 23 -12.28 28.39 -9.38
N ASP A 24 -13.52 28.86 -9.27
CA ASP A 24 -14.51 28.71 -10.33
C ASP A 24 -14.24 29.67 -11.50
N GLU A 25 -15.07 29.59 -12.55
CA GLU A 25 -14.98 30.44 -13.75
C GLU A 25 -15.08 31.94 -13.43
N THR A 26 -15.61 32.30 -12.25
CA THR A 26 -15.74 33.68 -11.76
C THR A 26 -14.62 34.08 -10.79
N GLY A 27 -13.63 33.20 -10.57
CA GLY A 27 -12.52 33.40 -9.64
C GLY A 27 -12.86 33.15 -8.16
N ARG A 28 -14.08 32.68 -7.84
CA ARG A 28 -14.48 32.38 -6.46
C ARG A 28 -13.91 31.04 -6.02
N LYS A 29 -13.40 30.98 -4.79
CA LYS A 29 -12.86 29.75 -4.20
C LYS A 29 -14.00 28.81 -3.80
N VAL A 30 -14.07 27.64 -4.42
CA VAL A 30 -15.05 26.59 -4.14
C VAL A 30 -14.33 25.34 -3.63
N LYS A 31 -14.88 24.70 -2.60
CA LYS A 31 -14.39 23.41 -2.12
C LYS A 31 -14.89 22.28 -3.02
N LYS A 32 -13.97 21.43 -3.50
CA LYS A 32 -14.27 20.21 -4.25
C LYS A 32 -13.68 19.00 -3.52
N THR A 33 -14.26 17.83 -3.72
CA THR A 33 -13.75 16.58 -3.13
C THR A 33 -12.36 16.24 -3.69
N ALA A 34 -11.51 15.72 -2.83
CA ALA A 34 -10.18 15.20 -3.16
C ALA A 34 -10.06 13.74 -2.70
N CYS A 35 -10.66 12.84 -3.47
CA CYS A 35 -10.56 11.39 -3.26
C CYS A 35 -10.07 10.71 -4.53
N PHE A 36 -9.28 9.65 -4.38
CA PHE A 36 -8.89 8.80 -5.50
C PHE A 36 -10.10 8.17 -6.17
N SER A 37 -10.03 8.05 -7.50
CA SER A 37 -11.09 7.45 -8.31
C SER A 37 -11.30 5.96 -8.01
N THR A 38 -10.23 5.28 -7.59
CA THR A 38 -10.20 3.84 -7.29
C THR A 38 -9.10 3.56 -6.27
N MET A 39 -9.21 2.45 -5.54
CA MET A 39 -8.13 1.95 -4.68
C MET A 39 -6.86 1.65 -5.48
N LYS A 40 -6.97 1.24 -6.75
CA LYS A 40 -5.81 1.04 -7.62
C LYS A 40 -5.03 2.34 -7.80
N ALA A 41 -5.70 3.45 -8.12
CA ALA A 41 -5.04 4.75 -8.26
C ALA A 41 -4.35 5.19 -6.95
N LEU A 42 -4.99 4.94 -5.80
CA LEU A 42 -4.38 5.20 -4.49
C LEU A 42 -3.09 4.39 -4.31
N LEU A 43 -3.14 3.08 -4.52
CA LEU A 43 -1.99 2.17 -4.38
C LEU A 43 -0.85 2.48 -5.36
N GLU A 44 -1.17 2.87 -6.60
CA GLU A 44 -0.18 3.30 -7.60
C GLU A 44 0.54 4.58 -7.16
N GLY A 45 -0.17 5.54 -6.56
CA GLY A 45 0.46 6.74 -6.00
C GLY A 45 1.41 6.44 -4.85
N ALA A 46 1.00 5.58 -3.92
CA ALA A 46 1.89 5.10 -2.86
C ALA A 46 3.12 4.38 -3.44
N PHE A 47 2.94 3.59 -4.50
CA PHE A 47 4.05 2.89 -5.17
C PHE A 47 5.07 3.86 -5.78
N HIS A 48 4.61 4.89 -6.48
CA HIS A 48 5.49 5.91 -7.06
C HIS A 48 6.24 6.74 -6.02
N LEU A 49 5.64 7.00 -4.86
CA LEU A 49 6.35 7.63 -3.75
C LEU A 49 7.53 6.77 -3.28
N VAL A 50 7.28 5.48 -3.08
CA VAL A 50 8.32 4.54 -2.63
C VAL A 50 9.40 4.37 -3.70
N GLU A 51 9.03 4.28 -4.99
CA GLU A 51 10.00 4.24 -6.11
C GLU A 51 10.89 5.48 -6.16
N TYR A 52 10.33 6.66 -5.83
CA TYR A 52 11.12 7.89 -5.77
C TYR A 52 12.22 7.79 -4.71
N PHE A 53 11.89 7.37 -3.49
CA PHE A 53 12.88 7.19 -2.42
C PHE A 53 13.87 6.07 -2.75
N GLU A 54 13.42 4.96 -3.33
CA GLU A 54 14.32 3.88 -3.78
C GLU A 54 15.34 4.39 -4.78
N LYS A 55 14.91 5.19 -5.77
CA LYS A 55 15.80 5.77 -6.76
C LYS A 55 16.79 6.75 -6.12
N LEU A 56 16.30 7.63 -5.25
CA LEU A 56 17.11 8.61 -4.52
C LEU A 56 18.23 7.92 -3.72
N HIS A 57 17.90 6.89 -2.93
CA HIS A 57 18.86 6.17 -2.11
C HIS A 57 19.82 5.32 -2.94
N ARG A 58 19.37 4.78 -4.08
CA ARG A 58 20.23 4.05 -5.02
C ARG A 58 21.29 4.97 -5.65
N GLU A 59 20.97 6.24 -5.82
CA GLU A 59 21.90 7.27 -6.30
C GLU A 59 22.86 7.77 -5.19
N GLY A 60 22.70 7.29 -3.95
CA GLY A 60 23.52 7.69 -2.80
C GLY A 60 23.09 9.01 -2.15
N GLU A 61 21.92 9.52 -2.54
CA GLU A 61 21.34 10.77 -2.05
C GLU A 61 20.29 10.51 -0.97
N VAL A 62 19.97 11.55 -0.18
CA VAL A 62 18.91 11.55 0.84
C VAL A 62 18.03 12.79 0.66
N PHE A 63 16.78 12.77 1.13
CA PHE A 63 15.76 13.77 0.76
C PHE A 63 15.98 15.15 1.38
N ARG A 64 16.58 15.20 2.58
CA ARG A 64 16.99 16.44 3.28
C ARG A 64 15.88 17.49 3.43
N SER A 65 14.63 17.06 3.55
CA SER A 65 13.49 17.96 3.73
C SER A 65 12.37 17.29 4.53
N ASP A 66 11.66 18.11 5.28
CA ASP A 66 10.42 17.79 6.01
C ASP A 66 9.15 18.07 5.17
N SER A 67 9.29 18.58 3.94
CA SER A 67 8.17 19.12 3.17
C SER A 67 7.38 18.06 2.40
N ALA A 68 6.33 17.53 3.02
CA ALA A 68 5.34 16.65 2.37
C ALA A 68 4.55 17.32 1.23
N ASP A 69 4.38 18.65 1.28
CA ASP A 69 3.65 19.43 0.28
C ASP A 69 4.34 19.46 -1.10
N MET A 70 5.58 18.96 -1.21
CA MET A 70 6.29 18.79 -2.48
C MET A 70 5.68 17.72 -3.37
N PHE A 71 4.98 16.73 -2.81
CA PHE A 71 4.43 15.61 -3.59
C PHE A 71 2.96 15.85 -3.94
N ARG A 72 2.61 15.68 -5.21
CA ARG A 72 1.23 15.74 -5.70
C ARG A 72 0.87 14.49 -6.46
N PHE A 73 -0.38 14.05 -6.32
CA PHE A 73 -0.89 12.82 -6.94
C PHE A 73 -2.07 13.11 -7.83
N SER A 74 -2.10 12.46 -8.99
CA SER A 74 -3.28 12.38 -9.84
C SER A 74 -4.31 11.48 -9.17
N LEU A 75 -5.43 12.06 -8.75
CA LEU A 75 -6.52 11.30 -8.13
C LEU A 75 -7.17 10.30 -9.11
N ALA A 76 -6.97 10.48 -10.41
CA ALA A 76 -7.50 9.59 -11.43
C ALA A 76 -6.63 8.34 -11.63
N THR A 77 -5.31 8.51 -11.67
CA THR A 77 -4.37 7.48 -12.13
C THR A 77 -3.39 7.00 -11.06
N GLY A 78 -3.13 7.80 -10.04
CA GLY A 78 -2.05 7.56 -9.07
C GLY A 78 -0.70 8.12 -9.49
N GLU A 79 -0.56 8.70 -10.69
CA GLU A 79 0.71 9.34 -11.09
C GLU A 79 1.17 10.36 -10.04
N MET A 80 2.45 10.37 -9.74
CA MET A 80 3.06 11.29 -8.77
C MET A 80 3.93 12.33 -9.48
N GLN A 81 3.83 13.58 -9.03
CA GLN A 81 4.73 14.66 -9.41
C GLN A 81 5.37 15.27 -8.17
N LYS A 82 6.68 15.52 -8.24
CA LYS A 82 7.38 16.37 -7.28
C LYS A 82 7.35 17.80 -7.80
N ARG A 83 6.84 18.72 -6.98
CA ARG A 83 6.87 20.15 -7.28
C ARG A 83 8.30 20.65 -7.08
N GLU A 84 8.90 21.17 -8.13
CA GLU A 84 10.07 22.04 -7.95
C GLU A 84 9.59 23.36 -7.34
N PRO A 85 10.29 23.88 -6.32
CA PRO A 85 9.99 25.20 -5.80
C PRO A 85 10.12 26.22 -6.93
N ALA A 86 9.25 27.22 -6.93
CA ALA A 86 9.36 28.30 -7.90
C ALA A 86 10.76 28.91 -7.76
N LYS A 87 11.57 28.86 -8.83
CA LYS A 87 12.81 29.64 -8.90
C LYS A 87 12.40 31.08 -8.62
N LYS A 88 12.84 31.65 -7.50
CA LYS A 88 12.78 33.10 -7.32
C LYS A 88 13.54 33.67 -8.51
N GLU A 89 12.85 34.36 -9.42
CA GLU A 89 13.51 35.12 -10.48
C GLU A 89 14.48 36.06 -9.77
N LYS A 90 15.79 35.79 -9.88
CA LYS A 90 16.82 36.73 -9.47
C LYS A 90 16.60 37.97 -10.31
N GLU A 91 16.14 39.05 -9.68
CA GLU A 91 16.29 40.38 -10.25
C GLU A 91 17.77 40.55 -10.64
N MET A 92 17.97 40.86 -11.92
CA MET A 92 19.24 40.91 -12.61
C MET A 92 20.24 41.81 -11.87
N GLY A 93 21.28 41.23 -11.28
CA GLY A 93 22.29 41.99 -10.56
C GLY A 93 23.50 41.20 -10.09
N ARG A 94 24.43 40.94 -11.02
CA ARG A 94 25.88 40.67 -10.85
C ARG A 94 26.43 39.25 -10.63
N THR A 95 27.29 38.94 -11.61
CA THR A 95 28.56 38.20 -11.63
C THR A 95 28.59 36.75 -11.16
N GLU A 96 28.80 35.92 -12.17
CA GLU A 96 29.27 34.54 -12.19
C GLU A 96 30.40 34.31 -11.17
N ASP A 97 30.19 33.34 -10.28
CA ASP A 97 31.26 32.46 -9.83
C ASP A 97 30.68 31.12 -9.35
N GLU A 98 31.45 30.09 -9.59
CA GLU A 98 31.13 28.65 -9.57
C GLU A 98 30.57 28.16 -8.23
N THR A 99 29.31 27.70 -8.19
CA THR A 99 28.80 26.81 -7.11
C THR A 99 27.58 26.00 -7.59
N ALA A 100 27.81 25.08 -8.54
CA ALA A 100 26.78 24.15 -9.02
C ALA A 100 26.35 23.07 -8.00
N ALA A 101 26.82 23.14 -6.75
CA ALA A 101 26.48 22.20 -5.66
C ALA A 101 25.63 22.84 -4.54
N VAL A 102 25.40 24.16 -4.57
CA VAL A 102 24.70 24.89 -3.49
C VAL A 102 23.21 25.14 -3.80
N ASP A 103 22.79 24.96 -5.05
CA ASP A 103 21.44 25.30 -5.51
C ASP A 103 20.35 24.24 -5.17
N VAL A 104 20.71 23.06 -4.65
CA VAL A 104 19.72 22.07 -4.18
C VAL A 104 19.25 22.35 -2.74
N LEU A 105 20.08 23.03 -1.94
CA LEU A 105 19.77 23.37 -0.54
C LEU A 105 18.73 24.49 -0.39
N LEU A 106 18.57 25.36 -1.38
CA LEU A 106 17.63 26.49 -1.34
C LEU A 106 16.21 26.13 -1.82
N ALA A 107 15.95 24.86 -2.08
CA ALA A 107 14.71 24.38 -2.66
C ALA A 107 13.61 24.08 -1.63
N ALA A 108 14.00 23.58 -0.46
CA ALA A 108 13.13 23.48 0.71
C ALA A 108 13.29 24.76 1.54
N GLY A 109 12.26 25.19 2.26
CA GLY A 109 12.42 26.25 3.26
C GLY A 109 13.40 25.86 4.37
N PRO A 110 13.57 26.69 5.42
CA PRO A 110 14.25 26.22 6.62
C PRO A 110 13.57 24.96 7.14
N VAL A 111 14.34 23.96 7.58
CA VAL A 111 13.79 22.73 8.16
C VAL A 111 13.00 23.09 9.42
N GLU A 112 11.72 22.74 9.45
CA GLU A 112 10.84 22.99 10.58
C GLU A 112 10.62 21.70 11.38
N ILE A 113 10.51 21.82 12.71
CA ILE A 113 10.10 20.70 13.56
C ILE A 113 8.61 20.43 13.29
N ASN A 114 8.34 19.36 12.55
CA ASN A 114 7.00 18.86 12.26
C ASN A 114 6.92 17.33 12.38
N GLU A 115 5.77 16.78 12.01
CA GLU A 115 5.47 15.34 12.13
C GLU A 115 6.31 14.46 11.18
N PHE A 116 6.80 15.01 10.08
CA PHE A 116 7.61 14.30 9.09
C PHE A 116 9.09 14.25 9.44
N LEU A 117 9.54 15.12 10.34
CA LEU A 117 10.92 15.15 10.81
C LEU A 117 11.17 14.00 11.80
N ALA A 118 12.17 13.17 11.49
CA ALA A 118 12.52 12.00 12.29
C ALA A 118 12.92 12.40 13.73
N PRO A 119 12.56 11.61 14.77
CA PRO A 119 12.82 11.95 16.16
C PRO A 119 14.30 12.27 16.45
N GLU A 120 15.22 11.50 15.86
CA GLU A 120 16.66 11.72 16.01
C GLU A 120 17.14 13.07 15.46
N LEU A 121 16.49 13.62 14.43
CA LEU A 121 16.79 14.95 13.90
C LEU A 121 16.24 16.04 14.82
N VAL A 122 15.06 15.83 15.41
CA VAL A 122 14.48 16.75 16.40
C VAL A 122 15.38 16.84 17.64
N GLU A 123 15.97 15.72 18.08
CA GLU A 123 16.94 15.70 19.17
C GLU A 123 18.19 16.55 18.83
N CYS A 124 18.75 16.41 17.63
CA CYS A 124 19.88 17.26 17.20
C CYS A 124 19.53 18.76 17.23
N ILE A 125 18.35 19.15 16.73
CA ILE A 125 17.91 20.57 16.78
C ILE A 125 17.85 21.07 18.23
N LYS A 126 17.34 20.24 19.15
CA LYS A 126 17.26 20.60 20.58
C LYS A 126 18.64 20.73 21.23
N GLU A 127 19.62 19.96 20.77
CA GLU A 127 21.02 20.06 21.19
C GLU A 127 21.76 21.27 20.58
N GLY A 128 21.10 22.01 19.68
CA GLY A 128 21.61 23.24 19.08
C GLY A 128 22.24 23.05 17.70
N THR A 129 22.08 21.88 17.08
CA THR A 129 22.47 21.67 15.68
C THR A 129 21.64 22.56 14.76
N THR A 130 22.33 23.26 13.86
CA THR A 130 21.66 24.11 12.86
C THR A 130 21.00 23.26 11.76
N ALA A 131 20.00 23.81 11.07
CA ALA A 131 19.26 23.07 10.04
C ALA A 131 20.18 22.58 8.91
N GLU A 132 21.24 23.35 8.60
CA GLU A 132 22.23 23.05 7.56
C GLU A 132 23.17 21.90 7.95
N GLU A 133 23.32 21.63 9.24
CA GLU A 133 24.21 20.61 9.81
C GLU A 133 23.48 19.32 10.21
N LEU A 134 22.16 19.24 9.97
CA LEU A 134 21.37 18.09 10.36
C LEU A 134 21.82 16.81 9.66
N PRO A 135 22.03 15.72 10.40
CA PRO A 135 22.55 14.47 9.85
C PRO A 135 21.44 13.66 9.17
N PHE A 136 20.92 14.13 8.03
CA PHE A 136 19.96 13.37 7.24
C PHE A 136 20.57 12.05 6.75
N THR A 137 19.85 10.96 6.96
CA THR A 137 20.23 9.61 6.53
C THR A 137 19.10 8.91 5.78
N VAL A 138 19.40 7.76 5.18
CA VAL A 138 18.39 6.89 4.56
C VAL A 138 17.30 6.50 5.56
N GLU A 139 17.67 6.29 6.83
CA GLU A 139 16.75 5.95 7.90
C GLU A 139 15.81 7.12 8.23
N THR A 140 16.30 8.36 8.20
CA THR A 140 15.44 9.55 8.38
C THR A 140 14.44 9.70 7.23
N ASP A 141 14.83 9.38 6.00
CA ASP A 141 13.92 9.35 4.85
C ASP A 141 12.89 8.21 4.96
N ARG A 142 13.28 7.04 5.49
CA ARG A 142 12.35 5.93 5.75
C ARG A 142 11.31 6.29 6.81
N TYR A 143 11.69 7.08 7.81
CA TYR A 143 10.73 7.64 8.76
C TYR A 143 9.75 8.56 8.06
N PHE A 144 10.25 9.54 7.29
CA PHE A 144 9.42 10.46 6.50
C PHE A 144 8.43 9.69 5.62
N MET A 145 8.92 8.69 4.87
CA MET A 145 8.11 7.87 3.98
C MET A 145 7.04 7.09 4.75
N ALA A 146 7.38 6.53 5.92
CA ALA A 146 6.40 5.82 6.75
C ALA A 146 5.30 6.74 7.27
N VAL A 147 5.64 7.94 7.76
CA VAL A 147 4.66 8.95 8.21
C VAL A 147 3.78 9.37 7.03
N PHE A 148 4.39 9.70 5.89
CA PHE A 148 3.68 10.08 4.66
C PHE A 148 2.69 9.01 4.22
N LEU A 149 3.13 7.76 4.12
CA LEU A 149 2.27 6.64 3.72
C LEU A 149 1.14 6.43 4.72
N PHE A 150 1.39 6.60 6.02
CA PHE A 150 0.35 6.46 7.04
C PHE A 150 -0.76 7.50 6.82
N GLU A 151 -0.40 8.78 6.72
CA GLU A 151 -1.37 9.85 6.45
C GLU A 151 -2.08 9.64 5.11
N TYR A 152 -1.34 9.20 4.09
CA TYR A 152 -1.87 8.94 2.75
C TYR A 152 -2.90 7.79 2.70
N PHE A 153 -2.73 6.73 3.49
CA PHE A 153 -3.67 5.59 3.50
C PHE A 153 -4.87 5.80 4.43
N PHE A 154 -4.68 6.46 5.57
CA PHE A 154 -5.70 6.61 6.61
C PHE A 154 -6.37 7.98 6.62
N HIS A 155 -5.92 8.89 5.74
CA HIS A 155 -6.46 10.24 5.52
C HIS A 155 -6.65 11.00 6.84
N THR A 156 -5.60 11.00 7.66
CA THR A 156 -5.58 11.59 9.01
C THR A 156 -4.24 12.29 9.22
N GLY A 157 -4.10 13.03 10.33
CA GLY A 157 -2.80 13.54 10.79
C GLY A 157 -1.92 12.45 11.41
N SER A 158 -0.85 12.89 12.07
CA SER A 158 0.27 12.10 12.57
C SER A 158 -0.08 10.70 13.17
N PRO A 159 0.70 9.64 12.86
CA PRO A 159 0.54 8.31 13.45
C PRO A 159 0.72 8.24 14.97
N PHE A 160 1.15 9.33 15.60
CA PHE A 160 1.36 9.45 17.04
C PHE A 160 0.24 10.24 17.74
N GLU A 161 -0.76 10.72 17.01
CA GLU A 161 -1.85 11.54 17.55
C GLU A 161 -2.97 10.69 18.16
N GLY A 162 -2.71 9.94 19.23
CA GLY A 162 -3.72 9.17 19.96
C GLY A 162 -4.15 9.82 21.27
N LYS A 163 -4.77 9.04 22.17
CA LYS A 163 -5.28 9.50 23.48
C LYS A 163 -4.24 10.24 24.33
N LYS A 164 -2.96 9.85 24.28
CA LYS A 164 -1.85 10.47 25.03
C LYS A 164 -1.59 11.91 24.55
N MET A 165 -1.82 12.15 23.27
CA MET A 165 -1.67 13.46 22.62
C MET A 165 -2.94 14.31 22.71
N VAL A 166 -4.09 13.73 22.37
CA VAL A 166 -5.37 14.45 22.26
C VAL A 166 -5.78 15.12 23.57
N ASN A 167 -5.42 14.53 24.72
CA ASN A 167 -5.70 15.12 26.03
C ASN A 167 -4.82 16.34 26.37
N ARG A 168 -3.85 16.70 25.52
CA ARG A 168 -2.90 17.80 25.75
C ARG A 168 -3.22 19.05 24.91
N CYS A 169 -4.46 19.53 25.02
CA CYS A 169 -5.00 20.67 24.26
C CYS A 169 -4.31 22.04 24.47
N PHE A 170 -3.31 22.14 25.36
CA PHE A 170 -2.62 23.40 25.68
C PHE A 170 -1.19 23.47 25.12
N LEU A 171 -0.68 22.42 24.46
CA LEU A 171 0.62 22.49 23.79
C LEU A 171 0.52 23.37 22.55
N SER A 172 1.48 24.27 22.36
CA SER A 172 1.71 24.91 21.07
C SER A 172 2.08 23.86 20.01
N PRO A 173 1.94 24.17 18.69
CA PRO A 173 2.33 23.24 17.64
C PRO A 173 3.77 22.72 17.79
N LEU A 174 4.72 23.57 18.13
CA LEU A 174 6.10 23.16 18.35
C LEU A 174 6.25 22.23 19.58
N GLU A 175 5.61 22.56 20.70
CA GLU A 175 5.65 21.71 21.90
C GLU A 175 5.01 20.34 21.66
N LYS A 176 3.97 20.29 20.82
CA LYS A 176 3.33 19.04 20.39
C LYS A 176 4.33 18.15 19.65
N GLU A 177 5.10 18.73 18.73
CA GLU A 177 6.06 17.98 17.92
C GLU A 177 7.32 17.58 18.69
N VAL A 178 7.79 18.42 19.59
CA VAL A 178 8.87 18.05 20.54
C VAL A 178 8.41 16.90 21.43
N PHE A 179 7.19 16.96 21.96
CA PHE A 179 6.64 15.87 22.77
C PHE A 179 6.47 14.58 21.96
N ARG A 180 6.05 14.67 20.69
CA ARG A 180 6.00 13.52 19.77
C ARG A 180 7.39 12.90 19.61
N ALA A 181 8.42 13.69 19.36
CA ALA A 181 9.77 13.18 19.19
C ALA A 181 10.29 12.47 20.45
N GLU A 182 10.02 13.01 21.64
CA GLU A 182 10.51 12.44 22.91
C GLU A 182 9.70 11.25 23.43
N GLN A 183 8.37 11.28 23.27
CA GLN A 183 7.43 10.39 23.97
C GLN A 183 6.34 9.82 23.06
N GLY A 184 6.49 9.98 21.75
CA GLY A 184 5.58 9.49 20.73
C GLY A 184 5.41 7.98 20.83
N GLN A 185 4.17 7.54 20.86
CA GLN A 185 3.80 6.13 20.81
C GLN A 185 2.88 5.92 19.63
N PHE A 186 3.10 4.89 18.82
CA PHE A 186 2.24 4.63 17.66
C PHE A 186 0.79 4.39 18.12
N CYS A 187 -0.17 5.12 17.55
CA CYS A 187 -1.55 5.08 18.06
C CYS A 187 -2.31 3.80 17.69
N MET A 188 -1.91 3.11 16.62
CA MET A 188 -2.60 1.90 16.13
C MET A 188 -1.90 0.59 16.50
N ASP A 189 -1.12 0.59 17.59
CA ASP A 189 -0.57 -0.64 18.13
C ASP A 189 -1.66 -1.62 18.61
N LEU A 190 -1.44 -2.91 18.41
CA LEU A 190 -2.35 -4.02 18.76
C LEU A 190 -2.20 -4.46 20.23
N GLY A 191 -1.16 -3.99 20.94
CA GLY A 191 -0.89 -4.31 22.34
C GLY A 191 -1.58 -3.38 23.36
N GLU A 192 -1.10 -3.43 24.61
CA GLU A 192 -1.48 -2.45 25.64
C GLU A 192 -0.90 -1.08 25.27
N ASN A 193 -1.76 -0.22 24.71
CA ASN A 193 -1.34 1.07 24.19
C ASN A 193 -2.11 2.21 24.87
N GLU A 194 -1.39 3.01 25.66
CA GLU A 194 -1.94 4.20 26.31
C GLU A 194 -2.31 5.31 25.30
N ASN A 195 -1.73 5.25 24.11
CA ASN A 195 -1.98 6.16 23.00
C ASN A 195 -2.96 5.61 21.95
N THR A 196 -3.89 4.73 22.34
CA THR A 196 -4.96 4.25 21.44
C THR A 196 -5.75 5.40 20.80
N PRO A 197 -6.32 5.21 19.59
CA PRO A 197 -7.15 6.22 18.96
C PRO A 197 -8.42 6.47 19.78
N VAL A 198 -8.85 7.73 19.85
CA VAL A 198 -10.04 8.11 20.63
C VAL A 198 -11.30 8.02 19.76
N LYS A 199 -12.21 7.09 20.09
CA LYS A 199 -13.52 6.97 19.43
C LYS A 199 -14.31 8.28 19.55
N GLY A 200 -14.96 8.70 18.46
CA GLY A 200 -15.65 9.99 18.32
C GLY A 200 -14.74 11.14 17.87
N ILE A 201 -13.42 11.00 17.99
CA ILE A 201 -12.43 11.99 17.50
C ILE A 201 -11.71 11.44 16.27
N GLN A 202 -11.27 10.18 16.33
CA GLN A 202 -10.46 9.52 15.30
C GLN A 202 -11.22 8.37 14.61
N ASP A 203 -12.55 8.48 14.50
CA ASP A 203 -13.38 7.44 13.89
C ASP A 203 -12.97 7.14 12.45
N LYS A 204 -12.48 8.15 11.71
CA LYS A 204 -11.97 8.00 10.35
C LYS A 204 -10.75 7.07 10.29
N LEU A 205 -9.76 7.30 11.16
CA LEU A 205 -8.58 6.45 11.27
C LEU A 205 -8.96 5.01 11.66
N ILE A 206 -9.83 4.85 12.66
CA ILE A 206 -10.31 3.52 13.10
C ILE A 206 -10.99 2.79 11.95
N HIS A 207 -11.87 3.48 11.22
CA HIS A 207 -12.58 2.90 10.09
C HIS A 207 -11.64 2.46 8.96
N TYR A 208 -10.74 3.34 8.49
CA TYR A 208 -9.80 2.97 7.43
C TYR A 208 -8.86 1.86 7.87
N TRP A 209 -8.38 1.88 9.11
CA TRP A 209 -7.54 0.83 9.64
C TRP A 209 -8.21 -0.54 9.54
N GLU A 210 -9.49 -0.67 9.87
CA GLU A 210 -10.22 -1.93 9.76
C GLU A 210 -10.38 -2.42 8.30
N GLU A 211 -10.45 -1.52 7.32
CA GLU A 211 -10.58 -1.87 5.90
C GLU A 211 -9.29 -2.47 5.31
N TYR A 212 -8.11 -2.01 5.73
CA TYR A 212 -6.85 -2.47 5.16
C TYR A 212 -6.39 -3.85 5.70
N PRO A 213 -5.74 -4.70 4.89
CA PRO A 213 -5.20 -5.98 5.33
C PRO A 213 -4.05 -5.85 6.32
N ASP A 214 -3.84 -6.89 7.14
CA ASP A 214 -2.82 -6.89 8.19
C ASP A 214 -1.39 -6.75 7.67
N ILE A 215 -1.11 -7.10 6.41
CA ILE A 215 0.22 -6.91 5.82
C ILE A 215 0.62 -5.43 5.81
N LEU A 216 -0.32 -4.51 5.53
CA LEU A 216 -0.06 -3.08 5.57
C LEU A 216 0.09 -2.57 7.01
N LYS A 217 -0.78 -3.03 7.91
CA LYS A 217 -0.74 -2.67 9.33
C LYS A 217 0.60 -3.03 9.97
N LYS A 218 1.09 -4.24 9.70
CA LYS A 218 2.38 -4.74 10.19
C LYS A 218 3.56 -3.91 9.68
N MET A 219 3.47 -3.34 8.48
CA MET A 219 4.51 -2.44 7.98
C MET A 219 4.60 -1.17 8.83
N PHE A 220 3.47 -0.57 9.20
CA PHE A 220 3.46 0.59 10.10
C PHE A 220 3.89 0.24 11.53
N GLN A 221 3.51 -0.93 12.05
CA GLN A 221 4.02 -1.40 13.33
C GLN A 221 5.55 -1.55 13.30
N ARG A 222 6.11 -2.20 12.27
CA ARG A 222 7.56 -2.31 12.10
C ARG A 222 8.22 -0.93 11.96
N ALA A 223 7.62 0.00 11.20
CA ALA A 223 8.17 1.34 11.01
C ALA A 223 8.25 2.17 12.29
N PHE A 224 7.19 2.13 13.12
CA PHE A 224 7.07 3.03 14.26
C PHE A 224 7.37 2.40 15.62
N MET A 225 7.32 1.06 15.74
CA MET A 225 7.66 0.36 16.98
C MET A 225 9.11 -0.12 16.93
N ASP A 226 9.41 -1.06 16.03
CA ASP A 226 10.78 -1.58 15.88
C ASP A 226 11.71 -0.45 15.38
N GLY A 227 11.29 0.24 14.32
CA GLY A 227 11.97 1.39 13.74
C GLY A 227 11.97 2.66 14.59
N GLY A 228 11.11 2.73 15.61
CA GLY A 228 11.13 3.77 16.64
C GLY A 228 12.14 3.46 17.75
N THR A 229 12.43 2.17 18.00
CA THR A 229 13.46 1.72 18.95
C THR A 229 14.85 1.78 18.32
N LEU A 230 14.97 1.39 17.05
CA LEU A 230 16.22 1.38 16.30
C LEU A 230 15.94 1.75 14.83
N CYS A 231 16.50 2.85 14.36
CA CYS A 231 16.13 3.45 13.08
C CYS A 231 16.41 2.54 11.87
N GLU A 232 17.39 1.64 11.96
CA GLU A 232 17.77 0.66 10.95
C GLU A 232 16.73 -0.46 10.77
N LEU A 233 15.81 -0.64 11.72
CA LEU A 233 14.73 -1.63 11.62
C LEU A 233 13.52 -1.12 10.82
N ARG A 234 13.49 0.19 10.50
CA ARG A 234 12.44 0.80 9.66
C ARG A 234 12.37 0.05 8.32
N PRO A 235 11.17 -0.27 7.81
CA PRO A 235 11.03 -1.00 6.56
C PRO A 235 11.69 -0.28 5.39
N THR A 236 12.33 -1.06 4.53
CA THR A 236 13.00 -0.57 3.33
C THR A 236 12.00 -0.25 2.23
N GLU A 237 12.45 0.46 1.21
CA GLU A 237 11.68 0.79 0.01
C GLU A 237 11.23 -0.49 -0.70
N VAL A 238 12.08 -1.54 -0.69
CA VAL A 238 11.77 -2.87 -1.20
C VAL A 238 10.63 -3.53 -0.41
N ASP A 239 10.67 -3.46 0.93
CA ASP A 239 9.61 -4.00 1.80
C ASP A 239 8.25 -3.33 1.50
N TRP A 240 8.26 -2.00 1.35
CA TRP A 240 7.06 -1.23 1.00
C TRP A 240 6.53 -1.59 -0.38
N LYS A 241 7.37 -1.61 -1.43
CA LYS A 241 6.94 -2.00 -2.79
C LYS A 241 6.34 -3.40 -2.82
N GLN A 242 6.97 -4.37 -2.16
CA GLN A 242 6.46 -5.74 -2.10
C GLN A 242 5.07 -5.78 -1.45
N THR A 243 4.89 -5.04 -0.36
CA THR A 243 3.59 -4.91 0.31
C THR A 243 2.56 -4.27 -0.60
N LEU A 244 2.88 -3.17 -1.28
CA LEU A 244 1.98 -2.46 -2.18
C LEU A 244 1.55 -3.32 -3.37
N VAL A 245 2.49 -4.05 -4.00
CA VAL A 245 2.16 -4.99 -5.07
C VAL A 245 1.22 -6.09 -4.57
N ARG A 246 1.48 -6.65 -3.38
CA ARG A 246 0.57 -7.63 -2.77
C ARG A 246 -0.82 -7.06 -2.53
N LEU A 247 -0.94 -5.82 -2.04
CA LEU A 247 -2.23 -5.15 -1.86
C LEU A 247 -2.96 -4.94 -3.20
N MET A 248 -2.24 -4.53 -4.25
CA MET A 248 -2.81 -4.36 -5.59
C MET A 248 -3.36 -5.68 -6.14
N MET A 249 -2.66 -6.79 -5.90
CA MET A 249 -3.12 -8.12 -6.32
C MET A 249 -4.26 -8.67 -5.46
N ASP A 250 -4.33 -8.26 -4.19
CA ASP A 250 -5.36 -8.70 -3.24
C ASP A 250 -6.69 -7.95 -3.40
N TYR A 251 -6.67 -6.70 -3.88
CA TYR A 251 -7.87 -5.88 -4.06
C TYR A 251 -8.79 -6.43 -5.16
N GLN A 252 -10.04 -6.74 -4.79
CA GLN A 252 -11.03 -7.34 -5.69
C GLN A 252 -12.11 -6.35 -6.10
N VAL A 253 -12.49 -6.40 -7.38
CA VAL A 253 -13.66 -5.70 -7.91
C VAL A 253 -14.63 -6.74 -8.47
N CYS A 254 -15.83 -6.78 -7.90
CA CYS A 254 -16.89 -7.67 -8.33
C CYS A 254 -17.90 -6.94 -9.22
N GLY A 255 -18.43 -7.62 -10.24
CA GLY A 255 -19.45 -7.04 -11.13
C GLY A 255 -20.76 -6.63 -10.45
N CYS A 256 -21.00 -7.06 -9.21
CA CYS A 256 -22.15 -6.63 -8.41
C CYS A 256 -21.94 -5.29 -7.69
N GLY A 257 -20.77 -4.65 -7.82
CA GLY A 257 -20.43 -3.40 -7.15
C GLY A 257 -19.61 -3.56 -5.88
N PHE A 258 -19.43 -4.77 -5.35
CA PHE A 258 -18.47 -4.99 -4.25
C PHE A 258 -17.05 -4.65 -4.70
N GLN A 259 -16.36 -3.86 -3.89
CA GLN A 259 -14.94 -3.60 -4.03
C GLN A 259 -14.28 -3.70 -2.66
N GLY A 260 -13.14 -4.36 -2.56
CA GLY A 260 -12.44 -4.53 -1.29
C GLY A 260 -11.37 -5.59 -1.35
N PHE A 261 -10.55 -5.63 -0.30
CA PHE A 261 -9.52 -6.63 -0.12
C PHE A 261 -10.10 -8.01 0.23
N SER A 262 -9.28 -9.05 0.12
CA SER A 262 -9.75 -10.43 0.30
C SER A 262 -10.20 -10.75 1.72
N ASN A 263 -9.70 -10.04 2.74
CA ASN A 263 -10.16 -10.12 4.13
C ASN A 263 -11.63 -9.69 4.32
N ARG A 264 -12.21 -8.94 3.36
CA ARG A 264 -13.63 -8.55 3.37
C ARG A 264 -14.54 -9.56 2.67
N LEU A 265 -13.98 -10.60 2.04
CA LEU A 265 -14.75 -11.70 1.48
C LEU A 265 -15.20 -12.66 2.59
N ARG A 266 -16.39 -13.25 2.46
CA ARG A 266 -16.90 -14.21 3.45
C ARG A 266 -16.26 -15.57 3.24
N PRO A 267 -15.59 -16.15 4.24
CA PRO A 267 -15.05 -17.50 4.12
C PRO A 267 -16.17 -18.55 4.11
N LYS A 268 -15.95 -19.66 3.39
CA LYS A 268 -16.73 -20.90 3.48
C LYS A 268 -15.92 -22.01 4.14
N GLU A 269 -16.62 -22.99 4.73
CA GLU A 269 -16.03 -24.18 5.36
C GLU A 269 -15.05 -24.91 4.43
N ASN A 270 -15.30 -24.93 3.13
CA ASN A 270 -14.45 -25.60 2.15
C ASN A 270 -13.18 -24.82 1.76
N GLY A 271 -12.89 -23.68 2.40
CA GLY A 271 -11.73 -22.83 2.12
C GLY A 271 -11.89 -21.86 0.93
N THR A 272 -13.05 -21.85 0.26
CA THR A 272 -13.37 -20.81 -0.74
C THR A 272 -13.84 -19.52 -0.07
N LEU A 273 -13.76 -18.41 -0.81
CA LEU A 273 -14.25 -17.11 -0.37
C LEU A 273 -15.46 -16.68 -1.21
N LEU A 274 -16.38 -15.92 -0.62
CA LEU A 274 -17.57 -15.41 -1.29
C LEU A 274 -17.61 -13.89 -1.29
N CYS A 275 -18.07 -13.32 -2.40
CA CYS A 275 -18.53 -11.95 -2.41
C CYS A 275 -19.65 -11.76 -1.36
N PRO A 276 -19.56 -10.75 -0.48
CA PRO A 276 -20.59 -10.50 0.52
C PRO A 276 -21.92 -10.05 -0.09
N VAL A 277 -21.90 -9.48 -1.29
CA VAL A 277 -23.10 -8.94 -1.97
C VAL A 277 -23.79 -10.00 -2.84
N CYS A 278 -23.14 -10.56 -3.86
CA CYS A 278 -23.78 -11.48 -4.82
C CYS A 278 -23.46 -12.95 -4.62
N GLY A 279 -22.56 -13.31 -3.69
CA GLY A 279 -22.17 -14.70 -3.47
C GLY A 279 -21.24 -15.31 -4.52
N LYS A 280 -20.67 -14.51 -5.44
CA LYS A 280 -19.62 -14.97 -6.38
C LYS A 280 -18.51 -15.67 -5.61
N THR A 281 -18.14 -16.88 -6.05
CA THR A 281 -17.12 -17.71 -5.40
C THR A 281 -15.74 -17.38 -5.95
N TYR A 282 -14.77 -17.25 -5.04
CA TYR A 282 -13.35 -17.12 -5.29
C TYR A 282 -12.65 -18.35 -4.72
N TYR A 283 -11.94 -19.07 -5.57
CA TYR A 283 -11.06 -20.15 -5.15
C TYR A 283 -9.72 -19.58 -4.69
N VAL A 284 -9.09 -20.24 -3.73
CA VAL A 284 -7.82 -19.78 -3.16
C VAL A 284 -6.72 -20.73 -3.57
N LEU A 285 -5.73 -20.21 -4.28
CA LEU A 285 -4.48 -20.88 -4.56
C LEU A 285 -3.44 -20.39 -3.55
N SER A 286 -2.72 -21.30 -2.88
CA SER A 286 -1.77 -20.94 -1.81
C SER A 286 -0.47 -21.74 -1.89
N ASP A 287 0.63 -21.06 -1.59
CA ASP A 287 1.98 -21.60 -1.37
C ASP A 287 2.26 -21.86 0.14
N GLY A 288 1.26 -21.64 1.02
CA GLY A 288 1.37 -21.72 2.47
C GLY A 288 1.59 -20.38 3.18
N MET A 289 2.10 -19.36 2.50
CA MET A 289 2.33 -18.01 3.06
C MET A 289 1.44 -16.96 2.41
N ASN A 290 1.31 -17.04 1.09
CA ASN A 290 0.59 -16.15 0.22
C ASN A 290 -0.67 -16.84 -0.35
N ARG A 291 -1.52 -16.02 -0.94
CA ARG A 291 -2.75 -16.46 -1.60
C ARG A 291 -2.97 -15.73 -2.91
N ILE A 292 -3.46 -16.44 -3.91
CA ILE A 292 -3.97 -15.91 -5.17
C ILE A 292 -5.45 -16.27 -5.27
N LEU A 293 -6.30 -15.27 -5.45
CA LEU A 293 -7.73 -15.47 -5.65
C LEU A 293 -8.04 -15.78 -7.11
N LEU A 294 -8.77 -16.85 -7.35
CA LEU A 294 -9.17 -17.29 -8.67
C LEU A 294 -10.69 -17.20 -8.81
N ALA A 295 -11.13 -16.40 -9.76
CA ALA A 295 -12.53 -16.32 -10.15
C ALA A 295 -12.63 -16.01 -11.64
N GLU A 296 -13.78 -16.27 -12.26
CA GLU A 296 -13.97 -15.99 -13.68
C GLU A 296 -13.59 -14.56 -14.05
N GLY A 297 -12.74 -14.43 -15.08
CA GLY A 297 -12.25 -13.17 -15.62
C GLY A 297 -11.05 -12.57 -14.88
N VAL A 298 -10.64 -13.15 -13.75
CA VAL A 298 -9.47 -12.68 -12.99
C VAL A 298 -8.21 -12.91 -13.80
N LYS A 299 -7.37 -11.87 -13.87
CA LYS A 299 -6.03 -11.90 -14.47
C LYS A 299 -5.01 -12.12 -13.36
N LEU A 300 -3.99 -12.92 -13.65
CA LEU A 300 -2.82 -13.03 -12.79
C LEU A 300 -1.65 -12.35 -13.52
N TYR A 301 -0.77 -11.74 -12.73
CA TYR A 301 0.32 -10.91 -13.22
C TYR A 301 1.68 -11.55 -12.96
N ALA A 302 2.72 -11.06 -13.63
CA ALA A 302 4.08 -11.57 -13.49
C ALA A 302 4.62 -11.47 -12.05
N CYS A 303 4.20 -10.48 -11.26
CA CYS A 303 4.52 -10.42 -9.82
C CYS A 303 3.97 -11.59 -9.00
N GLN A 304 2.97 -12.33 -9.51
CA GLN A 304 2.39 -13.49 -8.85
C GLN A 304 2.89 -14.83 -9.43
N THR A 305 3.25 -14.85 -10.72
CA THR A 305 3.53 -16.11 -11.44
C THR A 305 4.84 -16.10 -12.25
N GLY A 306 5.46 -14.95 -12.43
CA GLY A 306 6.71 -14.72 -13.17
C GLY A 306 7.88 -14.46 -12.23
N ARG A 307 9.09 -14.26 -12.76
CA ARG A 307 10.30 -14.13 -11.94
C ARG A 307 10.46 -12.76 -11.27
N ASP A 308 9.83 -11.74 -11.82
CA ASP A 308 9.89 -10.38 -11.30
C ASP A 308 8.73 -10.12 -10.34
N ALA A 309 9.04 -10.07 -9.03
CA ALA A 309 8.07 -9.85 -7.97
C ALA A 309 7.41 -8.46 -8.00
N PHE A 310 7.91 -7.52 -8.83
CA PHE A 310 7.36 -6.17 -8.96
C PHE A 310 6.60 -5.93 -10.26
N ASP A 311 6.61 -6.88 -11.22
CA ASP A 311 5.89 -6.73 -12.48
C ASP A 311 4.38 -6.94 -12.30
N LYS A 312 3.70 -5.86 -11.91
CA LYS A 312 2.25 -5.79 -11.69
C LYS A 312 1.44 -5.50 -12.95
N ASP A 313 2.08 -5.35 -14.11
CA ASP A 313 1.45 -4.87 -15.33
C ASP A 313 1.39 -5.95 -16.42
N THR A 314 2.35 -6.87 -16.45
CA THR A 314 2.36 -7.99 -17.40
C THR A 314 1.41 -9.09 -16.97
N VAL A 315 0.36 -9.32 -17.76
CA VAL A 315 -0.59 -10.43 -17.55
C VAL A 315 0.04 -11.73 -18.03
N THR A 316 0.09 -12.72 -17.16
CA THR A 316 0.69 -14.04 -17.40
C THR A 316 -0.34 -15.17 -17.37
N ALA A 317 -1.47 -14.97 -16.69
CA ALA A 317 -2.57 -15.92 -16.68
C ALA A 317 -3.94 -15.24 -16.71
N VAL A 318 -4.94 -15.99 -17.18
CA VAL A 318 -6.35 -15.60 -17.09
C VAL A 318 -7.18 -16.78 -16.63
N VAL A 319 -8.02 -16.57 -15.62
CA VAL A 319 -9.01 -17.55 -15.19
C VAL A 319 -10.19 -17.52 -16.15
N ALA A 320 -10.40 -18.62 -16.86
CA ALA A 320 -11.41 -18.74 -17.91
C ALA A 320 -12.29 -19.97 -17.69
N GLU A 321 -13.54 -19.86 -18.13
CA GLU A 321 -14.46 -21.00 -18.20
C GLU A 321 -14.01 -21.97 -19.31
N ASN A 322 -14.16 -23.27 -19.04
CA ASN A 322 -13.87 -24.32 -20.01
C ASN A 322 -14.88 -24.27 -21.16
N ARG A 323 -14.36 -24.11 -22.39
CA ARG A 323 -15.17 -24.03 -23.62
C ARG A 323 -16.07 -25.23 -23.85
N GLN A 324 -15.67 -26.42 -23.40
CA GLN A 324 -16.40 -27.67 -23.60
C GLN A 324 -17.36 -27.99 -22.43
N LYS A 325 -17.08 -27.48 -21.23
CA LYS A 325 -17.84 -27.78 -20.01
C LYS A 325 -18.12 -26.50 -19.24
N LYS A 326 -19.29 -25.91 -19.49
CA LYS A 326 -19.75 -24.74 -18.74
C LYS A 326 -19.81 -25.05 -17.24
N GLY A 327 -19.45 -24.06 -16.41
CA GLY A 327 -19.33 -24.15 -14.97
C GLY A 327 -18.01 -24.69 -14.44
N LEU A 328 -17.11 -25.19 -15.32
CA LEU A 328 -15.76 -25.58 -14.94
C LEU A 328 -14.76 -24.50 -15.33
N TYR A 329 -13.93 -24.08 -14.38
CA TYR A 329 -12.93 -23.04 -14.60
C TYR A 329 -11.51 -23.60 -14.65
N GLY A 330 -10.65 -22.93 -15.39
CA GLY A 330 -9.22 -23.23 -15.47
C GLY A 330 -8.39 -21.96 -15.50
N ILE A 331 -7.13 -22.09 -15.08
CA ILE A 331 -6.12 -21.04 -15.20
C ILE A 331 -5.43 -21.24 -16.55
N LYS A 332 -5.64 -20.31 -17.49
CA LYS A 332 -5.01 -20.34 -18.81
C LYS A 332 -3.67 -19.61 -18.77
N ASN A 333 -2.62 -20.27 -19.25
CA ASN A 333 -1.32 -19.65 -19.48
C ASN A 333 -1.36 -18.74 -20.71
N VAL A 334 -1.03 -17.47 -20.53
CA VAL A 334 -0.89 -16.48 -21.60
C VAL A 334 0.53 -15.90 -21.65
N SER A 335 1.45 -16.41 -20.83
CA SER A 335 2.87 -16.10 -20.90
C SER A 335 3.59 -17.08 -21.83
N ARG A 336 4.83 -16.74 -22.18
CA ARG A 336 5.74 -17.61 -22.95
C ARG A 336 6.40 -18.70 -22.09
N GLY A 337 6.28 -18.59 -20.77
CA GLY A 337 6.84 -19.54 -19.82
C GLY A 337 6.08 -20.86 -19.82
N VAL A 338 6.74 -21.94 -19.38
CA VAL A 338 6.11 -23.26 -19.24
C VAL A 338 5.87 -23.52 -17.76
N TRP A 339 4.64 -23.83 -17.38
CA TRP A 339 4.30 -24.20 -16.00
C TRP A 339 4.26 -25.71 -15.86
N ARG A 340 4.41 -26.21 -14.64
CA ARG A 340 4.25 -27.63 -14.33
C ARG A 340 3.02 -27.81 -13.44
N GLY A 341 2.00 -28.48 -13.96
CA GLY A 341 0.83 -28.87 -13.18
C GLY A 341 0.98 -30.28 -12.62
N LEU A 342 0.64 -30.47 -11.35
CA LEU A 342 0.42 -31.77 -10.71
C LEU A 342 -1.08 -31.93 -10.46
N PHE A 343 -1.65 -33.03 -10.92
CA PHE A 343 -3.06 -33.33 -10.81
C PHE A 343 -3.34 -34.24 -9.60
N PRO A 344 -4.60 -34.31 -9.11
CA PRO A 344 -4.96 -35.14 -7.97
C PRO A 344 -4.68 -36.64 -8.15
N ASP A 345 -4.59 -37.11 -9.40
CA ASP A 345 -4.22 -38.48 -9.75
C ASP A 345 -2.71 -38.75 -9.70
N GLY A 346 -1.90 -37.75 -9.32
CA GLY A 346 -0.44 -37.82 -9.30
C GLY A 346 0.22 -37.59 -10.65
N SER A 347 -0.54 -37.43 -11.73
CA SER A 347 0.02 -37.15 -13.05
C SER A 347 0.58 -35.72 -13.11
N THR A 348 1.64 -35.53 -13.88
CA THR A 348 2.23 -34.20 -14.12
C THR A 348 2.11 -33.83 -15.59
N ARG A 349 1.82 -32.56 -15.88
CA ARG A 349 1.78 -32.03 -17.25
C ARG A 349 2.44 -30.68 -17.34
N GLU A 350 3.11 -30.44 -18.45
CA GLU A 350 3.53 -29.09 -18.83
C GLU A 350 2.34 -28.30 -19.36
N ILE A 351 2.22 -27.05 -18.92
CA ILE A 351 1.19 -26.11 -19.36
C ILE A 351 1.89 -25.00 -20.13
N LYS A 352 1.87 -25.12 -21.46
CA LYS A 352 2.47 -24.16 -22.40
C LYS A 352 1.53 -22.98 -22.66
N GLU A 353 2.05 -21.96 -23.34
CA GLU A 353 1.25 -20.82 -23.80
C GLU A 353 -0.04 -21.28 -24.50
N GLY A 354 -1.17 -20.68 -24.12
CA GLY A 354 -2.49 -21.00 -24.64
C GLY A 354 -3.17 -22.21 -24.00
N GLN A 355 -2.45 -23.05 -23.27
CA GLN A 355 -3.01 -24.18 -22.52
C GLN A 355 -3.51 -23.73 -21.13
N GLY A 356 -4.26 -24.59 -20.45
CA GLY A 356 -4.75 -24.27 -19.11
C GLY A 356 -4.78 -25.48 -18.18
N ILE A 357 -4.68 -25.19 -16.89
CA ILE A 357 -4.84 -26.16 -15.80
C ILE A 357 -6.23 -25.97 -15.16
N PRO A 358 -7.03 -27.03 -14.99
CA PRO A 358 -8.34 -26.93 -14.35
C PRO A 358 -8.20 -26.58 -12.85
N ILE A 359 -9.14 -25.80 -12.34
CA ILE A 359 -9.26 -25.48 -10.90
C ILE A 359 -9.93 -26.67 -10.22
N TRP A 360 -9.13 -27.65 -9.80
CA TRP A 360 -9.58 -28.86 -9.10
C TRP A 360 -9.02 -28.95 -7.70
N ASN A 361 -9.80 -29.52 -6.78
CA ASN A 361 -9.31 -29.82 -5.44
C ASN A 361 -8.12 -30.78 -5.51
N GLY A 362 -7.02 -30.44 -4.86
CA GLY A 362 -5.78 -31.21 -4.85
C GLY A 362 -4.84 -30.91 -6.02
N MET A 363 -5.19 -30.00 -6.93
CA MET A 363 -4.26 -29.59 -7.98
C MET A 363 -3.13 -28.73 -7.42
N GLN A 364 -1.96 -28.86 -8.01
CA GLN A 364 -0.82 -27.99 -7.75
C GLN A 364 -0.28 -27.46 -9.07
N VAL A 365 0.25 -26.24 -9.04
CA VAL A 365 0.88 -25.60 -10.18
C VAL A 365 2.16 -24.95 -9.74
N ARG A 366 3.24 -25.23 -10.46
CA ARG A 366 4.48 -24.49 -10.38
C ARG A 366 4.54 -23.52 -11.53
N PHE A 367 4.41 -22.23 -11.22
CA PHE A 367 4.56 -21.17 -12.20
C PHE A 367 6.05 -20.96 -12.54
N GLU A 368 6.35 -19.92 -13.33
CA GLU A 368 7.72 -19.61 -13.72
C GLU A 368 8.57 -19.06 -12.55
N THR A 369 7.93 -18.56 -11.48
CA THR A 369 8.58 -18.23 -10.19
C THR A 369 9.39 -19.39 -9.62
N GLY A 370 8.98 -20.63 -9.92
CA GLY A 370 9.52 -21.84 -9.30
C GLY A 370 8.82 -22.24 -8.01
N GLU A 371 7.99 -21.37 -7.43
CA GLU A 371 7.17 -21.67 -6.25
C GLU A 371 6.02 -22.61 -6.61
N GLU A 372 5.73 -23.53 -5.70
CA GLU A 372 4.64 -24.48 -5.85
C GLU A 372 3.38 -23.96 -5.17
N TRP A 373 2.34 -23.82 -5.95
CA TRP A 373 1.06 -23.32 -5.52
C TRP A 373 0.05 -24.46 -5.50
N SER A 374 -0.73 -24.57 -4.44
CA SER A 374 -1.70 -25.65 -4.26
C SER A 374 -3.10 -25.12 -4.03
N LEU A 375 -4.09 -25.82 -4.57
CA LEU A 375 -5.49 -25.58 -4.27
C LEU A 375 -6.02 -26.76 -3.46
N ARG A 376 -6.33 -26.49 -2.20
CA ARG A 376 -6.93 -27.48 -1.28
C ARG A 376 -8.26 -26.96 -0.78
N LEU A 377 -9.33 -27.61 -1.20
CA LEU A 377 -10.65 -27.41 -0.63
C LEU A 377 -10.80 -28.35 0.57
N MET A 378 -11.17 -27.79 1.72
CA MET A 378 -11.52 -28.61 2.88
C MET A 378 -12.80 -29.40 2.57
N GLN A 379 -12.76 -30.71 2.81
CA GLN A 379 -13.98 -31.51 2.75
C GLN A 379 -14.82 -31.21 3.99
N LYS A 380 -16.16 -31.12 3.84
CA LYS A 380 -17.04 -31.15 5.00
C LYS A 380 -16.68 -32.38 5.83
N ALA A 381 -16.49 -32.22 7.13
CA ALA A 381 -16.60 -33.36 8.03
C ALA A 381 -17.97 -34.00 7.74
N ALA A 382 -17.98 -35.30 7.42
CA ALA A 382 -19.23 -36.02 7.27
C ALA A 382 -20.05 -35.81 8.56
N PRO A 383 -21.37 -35.54 8.47
CA PRO A 383 -22.21 -35.53 9.66
C PRO A 383 -22.02 -36.87 10.40
N GLU A 384 -21.90 -36.84 11.72
CA GLU A 384 -21.62 -38.02 12.58
C GLU A 384 -22.68 -39.14 12.50
N GLU A 385 -23.76 -38.95 11.73
CA GLU A 385 -24.87 -39.90 11.62
C GLU A 385 -24.52 -41.17 10.80
N GLU A 386 -23.48 -41.17 9.97
CA GLU A 386 -23.07 -42.39 9.23
C GLU A 386 -22.06 -43.29 9.98
N ARG A 387 -21.64 -42.92 11.20
CA ARG A 387 -20.77 -43.80 12.03
C ARG A 387 -21.54 -44.82 12.88
N GLN A 388 -22.86 -44.67 13.04
CA GLN A 388 -23.64 -45.56 13.91
C GLN A 388 -24.26 -46.78 13.19
N ASP A 389 -24.26 -46.82 11.86
CA ASP A 389 -24.88 -47.93 11.10
C ASP A 389 -23.89 -49.03 10.66
N ILE A 390 -22.60 -48.92 11.00
CA ILE A 390 -21.60 -49.96 10.72
C ILE A 390 -21.29 -50.83 11.96
N GLU A 391 -21.69 -50.41 13.17
CA GLU A 391 -21.52 -51.20 14.41
C GLU A 391 -22.77 -52.01 14.83
N SER A 392 -23.83 -52.04 14.00
CA SER A 392 -25.09 -52.73 14.31
C SER A 392 -25.54 -53.81 13.32
N ARG A 393 -24.63 -54.37 12.51
CA ARG A 393 -24.93 -55.55 11.68
C ARG A 393 -23.92 -56.68 11.79
#